data_AF-A0A937KGR2-F1
#
_entry.id   AF-A0A937KGR2-F1
#
_cell.length_a   1.000
_cell.length_b   1.000
_cell.length_c   1.000
_cell.angle_alpha   90.00
_cell.angle_beta   90.00
_cell.angle_gamma   90.00
#
_symmetry.space_group_name_H-M   'P 1'
#
loop_
_entity.id
_entity.type
_entity.pdbx_description
1 polymer ?
#
loop_
_entity_poly.entity_id
_entity_poly.type
_entity_poly.pdbx_seq_one_letter_code
_entity_poly.pdbx_strand_id
1 'polypeptide(L)'
;MYKIILLLIACSFSFAGIAQVTEEDRVQQLLRDQEQAKHAELMRLMDQGIELMDEEQYEEANLKFKEVLNTAKVVPTELCFFFGKNSFYMGKYRQSIDWLNKYIELKGTKGQYYEECVDYLDKSNEAFLTVRQEERKEVHNILTTNYDIDCGPSGKVVCPVCKGKAVIITKGAFGDSYKACPYSDDHGYLTCEEYNKLLRGELEPKN
;
A
#
# COMPACT_ATOMS: atom_id res chain seq x y z
N MET A 1 -8.32 6.08 87.24
CA MET A 1 -7.98 4.87 86.47
C MET A 1 -9.05 4.44 85.45
N TYR A 2 -9.98 5.31 85.04
CA TYR A 2 -10.96 5.00 83.97
C TYR A 2 -10.62 5.64 82.60
N LYS A 3 -9.66 6.58 82.57
CA LYS A 3 -9.27 7.30 81.34
C LYS A 3 -8.26 6.55 80.45
N ILE A 4 -7.61 5.50 80.96
CA ILE A 4 -6.63 4.69 80.20
C ILE A 4 -7.31 3.51 79.50
N ILE A 5 -8.44 3.02 80.03
CA ILE A 5 -9.20 1.89 79.44
C ILE A 5 -10.01 2.33 78.20
N LEU A 6 -10.40 3.62 78.13
CA LEU A 6 -11.12 4.18 76.98
C LEU A 6 -10.24 4.40 75.73
N LEU A 7 -8.91 4.36 75.87
CA LEU A 7 -7.97 4.58 74.76
C LEU A 7 -7.55 3.29 74.04
N LEU A 8 -7.87 2.11 74.60
CA LEU A 8 -7.59 0.81 73.99
C LEU A 8 -8.74 0.27 73.12
N ILE A 9 -9.92 0.89 73.17
CA ILE A 9 -11.10 0.47 72.39
C ILE A 9 -11.23 1.27 71.08
N ALA A 10 -10.47 2.35 70.91
CA ALA A 10 -10.48 3.17 69.70
C ALA A 10 -9.52 2.68 68.58
N CYS A 11 -8.73 1.64 68.82
CA CYS A 11 -7.72 1.13 67.87
C CYS A 11 -8.11 -0.16 67.12
N SER A 12 -9.34 -0.67 67.26
CA SER A 12 -9.75 -1.96 66.70
C SER A 12 -10.69 -1.87 65.47
N PHE A 13 -10.96 -0.68 64.92
CA PHE A 13 -11.84 -0.52 63.75
C PHE A 13 -11.13 0.12 62.55
N SER A 14 -9.95 -0.40 62.20
CA SER A 14 -9.26 0.08 60.99
C SER A 14 -8.57 -1.03 60.23
N PHE A 15 -9.22 -2.17 60.00
CA PHE A 15 -8.81 -3.11 58.93
C PHE A 15 -9.94 -4.10 58.62
N ALA A 16 -10.88 -3.72 57.75
CA ALA A 16 -11.75 -4.66 57.06
C ALA A 16 -12.41 -4.02 55.82
N GLY A 17 -11.60 -3.38 54.97
CA GLY A 17 -12.01 -3.07 53.60
C GLY A 17 -11.64 -4.21 52.67
N ILE A 18 -12.22 -5.41 52.85
CA ILE A 18 -12.15 -6.45 51.83
C ILE A 18 -13.22 -6.06 50.80
N ALA A 19 -12.79 -5.43 49.70
CA ALA A 19 -13.67 -5.18 48.56
C ALA A 19 -14.23 -6.52 48.07
N GLN A 20 -15.55 -6.70 48.15
CA GLN A 20 -16.23 -7.82 47.51
C GLN A 20 -16.17 -7.58 45.99
N VAL A 21 -15.10 -8.04 45.34
CA VAL A 21 -14.97 -8.02 43.88
C VAL A 21 -16.09 -8.87 43.29
N THR A 22 -16.92 -8.27 42.44
CA THR A 22 -18.06 -8.97 41.83
C THR A 22 -17.56 -9.96 40.76
N GLU A 23 -18.38 -10.95 40.41
CA GLU A 23 -18.02 -11.92 39.35
C GLU A 23 -17.87 -11.22 37.99
N GLU A 24 -18.66 -10.18 37.73
CA GLU A 24 -18.55 -9.35 36.53
C GLU A 24 -17.19 -8.62 36.47
N ASP A 25 -16.72 -8.08 37.60
CA ASP A 25 -15.41 -7.41 37.67
C ASP A 25 -14.25 -8.38 37.36
N ARG A 26 -14.36 -9.64 37.82
CA ARG A 26 -13.36 -10.68 37.52
C ARG A 26 -13.32 -11.03 36.04
N VAL A 27 -14.49 -11.19 35.41
CA VAL A 27 -14.59 -11.46 33.97
C VAL A 27 -14.01 -10.30 33.18
N GLN A 28 -14.34 -9.05 33.54
CA GLN A 28 -13.78 -7.88 32.87
C GLN A 28 -12.26 -7.77 33.02
N GLN A 29 -11.73 -8.08 34.21
CA GLN A 29 -10.29 -8.11 34.43
C GLN A 29 -9.60 -9.15 33.55
N LEU A 30 -10.14 -10.37 33.49
CA LEU A 30 -9.61 -11.43 32.64
C LEU A 30 -9.57 -11.02 31.16
N LEU A 31 -10.62 -10.36 30.66
CA LEU A 31 -10.67 -9.88 29.28
C LEU A 31 -9.61 -8.81 29.00
N ARG A 32 -9.38 -7.88 29.93
CA ARG A 32 -8.31 -6.89 29.82
C ARG A 32 -6.93 -7.55 29.80
N ASP A 33 -6.69 -8.49 30.69
CA ASP A 33 -5.42 -9.22 30.76
C ASP A 33 -5.15 -10.01 29.46
N GLN A 34 -6.20 -10.62 28.89
CA GLN A 34 -6.10 -11.29 27.58
C GLN A 34 -5.82 -10.31 26.43
N GLU A 35 -6.46 -9.13 26.41
CA GLU A 35 -6.21 -8.12 25.38
C GLU A 35 -4.79 -7.55 25.49
N GLN A 36 -4.29 -7.34 26.71
CA GLN A 36 -2.91 -6.93 26.96
C GLN A 36 -1.90 -8.00 26.51
N ALA A 37 -2.14 -9.27 26.83
CA ALA A 37 -1.28 -10.37 26.40
C ALA A 37 -1.22 -10.48 24.87
N LYS A 38 -2.37 -10.34 24.19
CA LYS A 38 -2.42 -10.30 22.71
C LYS A 38 -1.68 -9.10 22.15
N HIS A 39 -1.82 -7.93 22.76
CA HIS A 39 -1.11 -6.73 22.34
C HIS A 39 0.40 -6.89 22.50
N ALA A 40 0.87 -7.45 23.61
CA ALA A 40 2.28 -7.71 23.84
C ALA A 40 2.87 -8.69 22.81
N GLU A 41 2.14 -9.77 22.49
CA GLU A 41 2.58 -10.71 21.45
C GLU A 41 2.66 -10.05 20.07
N LEU A 42 1.69 -9.18 19.75
CA LEU A 42 1.68 -8.43 18.51
C LEU A 42 2.90 -7.49 18.39
N MET A 43 3.23 -6.79 19.47
CA MET A 43 4.42 -5.94 19.50
C MET A 43 5.70 -6.76 19.37
N ARG A 44 5.77 -7.94 20.01
CA ARG A 44 6.91 -8.85 19.86
C ARG A 44 7.10 -9.31 18.41
N LEU A 45 6.01 -9.64 17.70
CA LEU A 45 6.07 -10.00 16.29
C LEU A 45 6.53 -8.83 15.42
N MET A 46 6.11 -7.62 15.75
CA MET A 46 6.55 -6.41 15.08
C MET A 46 8.05 -6.17 15.28
N ASP A 47 8.54 -6.28 16.51
CA ASP A 47 9.96 -6.12 16.83
C ASP A 47 10.83 -7.15 16.08
N GLN A 48 10.38 -8.41 16.02
CA GLN A 48 11.04 -9.44 15.19
C GLN A 48 11.10 -9.05 13.71
N GLY A 49 10.03 -8.46 13.17
CA GLY A 49 10.02 -7.96 11.80
C GLY A 49 11.03 -6.83 11.57
N ILE A 50 11.23 -5.96 12.57
CA ILE A 50 12.22 -4.87 12.52
C ILE A 50 13.63 -5.45 12.56
N GLU A 51 13.92 -6.37 13.48
CA GLU A 51 15.22 -7.06 13.57
C GLU A 51 15.59 -7.72 12.24
N LEU A 52 14.67 -8.51 11.66
CA LEU A 52 14.88 -9.16 10.36
C LEU A 52 15.12 -8.14 9.23
N MET A 53 14.43 -6.99 9.27
CA MET A 53 14.63 -5.93 8.27
C MET A 53 16.01 -5.28 8.42
N ASP A 54 16.45 -5.02 9.65
CA ASP A 54 17.76 -4.45 9.95
C ASP A 54 18.90 -5.43 9.61
N GLU A 55 18.62 -6.74 9.63
CA GLU A 55 19.50 -7.81 9.13
C GLU A 55 19.41 -8.03 7.62
N GLU A 56 18.73 -7.13 6.89
CA GLU A 56 18.49 -7.19 5.43
C GLU A 56 17.70 -8.42 4.95
N GLN A 57 17.05 -9.15 5.86
CA GLN A 57 16.18 -10.30 5.56
C GLN A 57 14.76 -9.83 5.20
N TYR A 58 14.65 -9.03 4.13
CA TYR A 58 13.43 -8.27 3.81
C TYR A 58 12.19 -9.13 3.54
N GLU A 59 12.35 -10.32 2.96
CA GLU A 59 11.22 -11.24 2.73
C GLU A 59 10.69 -11.82 4.04
N GLU A 60 11.57 -12.18 4.98
CA GLU A 60 11.21 -12.70 6.29
C GLU A 60 10.58 -11.62 7.16
N ALA A 61 11.15 -10.41 7.15
CA ALA A 61 10.55 -9.23 7.77
C ALA A 61 9.13 -8.95 7.24
N ASN A 62 8.93 -9.03 5.92
CA ASN A 62 7.63 -8.87 5.30
C ASN A 62 6.62 -9.93 5.75
N LEU A 63 7.05 -11.18 5.99
CA LEU A 63 6.18 -12.21 6.57
C LEU A 63 5.74 -11.83 7.98
N LYS A 64 6.66 -11.33 8.82
CA LYS A 64 6.34 -10.87 10.18
C LYS A 64 5.39 -9.67 10.18
N PHE A 65 5.63 -8.67 9.33
CA PHE A 65 4.73 -7.52 9.23
C PHE A 65 3.32 -7.93 8.75
N LYS A 66 3.21 -8.88 7.82
CA LYS A 66 1.90 -9.44 7.42
C LYS A 66 1.23 -10.22 8.54
N GLU A 67 1.99 -10.96 9.34
CA GLU A 67 1.47 -11.67 10.52
C GLU A 67 0.85 -10.68 11.52
N VAL A 68 1.54 -9.56 11.79
CA VAL A 68 1.02 -8.46 12.60
C VAL A 68 -0.29 -7.91 12.01
N LEU A 69 -0.31 -7.57 10.72
CA LEU A 69 -1.50 -7.02 10.04
C LEU A 69 -2.71 -7.95 10.10
N ASN A 70 -2.50 -9.27 9.94
CA ASN A 70 -3.56 -10.26 9.95
C ASN A 70 -4.11 -10.52 11.37
N THR A 71 -3.30 -10.25 12.39
CA THR A 71 -3.65 -10.50 13.80
C THR A 71 -4.16 -9.25 14.52
N ALA A 72 -3.77 -8.08 14.05
CA ALA A 72 -4.07 -6.80 14.68
C ALA A 72 -5.58 -6.49 14.66
N LYS A 73 -6.16 -6.32 15.84
CA LYS A 73 -7.44 -5.59 15.98
C LYS A 73 -7.25 -4.09 15.69
N VAL A 74 -6.11 -3.54 16.09
CA VAL A 74 -5.70 -2.15 15.83
C VAL A 74 -4.25 -2.20 15.35
N VAL A 75 -4.00 -1.71 14.14
CA VAL A 75 -2.67 -1.73 13.53
C VAL A 75 -1.79 -0.66 14.18
N PRO A 76 -0.59 -1.00 14.70
CA PRO A 76 0.36 0.00 15.20
C PRO A 76 0.76 0.96 14.09
N THR A 77 0.72 2.27 14.34
CA THR A 77 1.07 3.25 13.30
C THR A 77 2.51 3.13 12.83
N GLU A 78 3.45 2.80 13.74
CA GLU A 78 4.86 2.62 13.38
C GLU A 78 5.06 1.44 12.40
N LEU A 79 4.14 0.47 12.37
CA LEU A 79 4.16 -0.61 11.38
C LEU A 79 4.03 -0.05 9.96
N CYS A 80 3.25 1.02 9.75
CA CYS A 80 3.14 1.64 8.43
C CYS A 80 4.50 2.14 7.93
N PHE A 81 5.32 2.72 8.81
CA PHE A 81 6.66 3.16 8.44
C PHE A 81 7.56 1.95 8.10
N PHE A 82 7.71 1.00 9.03
CA PHE A 82 8.61 -0.14 8.83
C PHE A 82 8.20 -1.02 7.65
N PHE A 83 6.90 -1.26 7.48
CA PHE A 83 6.41 -2.05 6.36
C PHE A 83 6.61 -1.34 5.02
N GLY A 84 6.45 0.00 5.00
CA GLY A 84 6.78 0.83 3.85
C GLY A 84 8.27 0.81 3.50
N LYS A 85 9.15 1.01 4.49
CA LYS A 85 10.61 0.94 4.34
C LYS A 85 11.06 -0.44 3.83
N ASN A 86 10.58 -1.52 4.44
CA ASN A 86 10.88 -2.88 3.99
C ASN A 86 10.41 -3.11 2.54
N SER A 87 9.21 -2.64 2.18
CA SER A 87 8.69 -2.75 0.81
C SER A 87 9.56 -2.03 -0.23
N PHE A 88 10.21 -0.92 0.15
CA PHE A 88 11.17 -0.23 -0.72
C PHE A 88 12.37 -1.13 -1.03
N TYR A 89 12.96 -1.74 -0.01
CA TYR A 89 14.10 -2.66 -0.18
C TYR A 89 13.77 -3.90 -1.01
N MET A 90 12.51 -4.33 -0.99
CA MET A 90 12.01 -5.44 -1.81
C MET A 90 11.69 -5.04 -3.26
N GLY A 91 11.90 -3.78 -3.65
CA GLY A 91 11.50 -3.26 -4.96
C GLY A 91 9.99 -3.10 -5.14
N LYS A 92 9.19 -3.25 -4.07
CA LYS A 92 7.72 -3.13 -4.08
C LYS A 92 7.31 -1.67 -3.91
N TYR A 93 7.78 -0.81 -4.81
CA TYR A 93 7.71 0.65 -4.66
C TYR A 93 6.29 1.19 -4.51
N ARG A 94 5.31 0.64 -5.24
CA ARG A 94 3.89 1.05 -5.08
C ARG A 94 3.39 0.83 -3.65
N GLN A 95 3.69 -0.33 -3.08
CA GLN A 95 3.32 -0.70 -1.72
C GLN A 95 4.06 0.18 -0.70
N SER A 96 5.35 0.44 -0.93
CA SER A 96 6.13 1.36 -0.09
C SER A 96 5.47 2.74 -0.03
N ILE A 97 5.13 3.33 -1.19
CA ILE A 97 4.46 4.63 -1.30
C ILE A 97 3.15 4.66 -0.51
N ASP A 98 2.30 3.62 -0.63
CA ASP A 98 1.02 3.59 0.07
C ASP A 98 1.18 3.59 1.60
N TRP A 99 2.10 2.78 2.11
CA TRP A 99 2.33 2.66 3.56
C TRP A 99 3.03 3.89 4.16
N LEU A 100 4.02 4.45 3.46
CA LEU A 100 4.74 5.64 3.91
C LEU A 100 3.83 6.88 3.93
N ASN A 101 2.99 7.06 2.90
CA ASN A 101 1.95 8.08 2.93
C ASN A 101 1.00 7.89 4.12
N LYS A 102 0.62 6.64 4.42
CA LYS A 102 -0.26 6.35 5.56
C LYS A 102 0.40 6.71 6.90
N TYR A 103 1.70 6.49 7.04
CA TYR A 103 2.43 6.91 8.23
C TYR A 103 2.38 8.44 8.41
N ILE A 104 2.68 9.19 7.34
CA ILE A 104 2.65 10.66 7.36
C ILE A 104 1.24 11.18 7.64
N GLU A 105 0.19 10.56 7.07
CA GLU A 105 -1.20 10.92 7.35
C GLU A 105 -1.54 10.79 8.84
N LEU A 106 -1.07 9.72 9.49
CA LEU A 106 -1.42 9.40 10.88
C LEU A 106 -0.58 10.15 11.91
N LYS A 107 0.70 10.41 11.63
CA LYS A 107 1.64 11.03 12.59
C LYS A 107 1.96 12.49 12.28
N GLY A 108 1.76 12.91 11.03
CA GLY A 108 2.18 14.21 10.53
C GLY A 108 3.69 14.44 10.69
N THR A 109 4.07 15.71 10.73
CA THR A 109 5.48 16.15 10.81
C THR A 109 6.15 15.90 12.18
N LYS A 110 5.39 15.40 13.16
CA LYS A 110 5.89 15.11 14.52
C LYS A 110 6.16 13.62 14.74
N GLY A 111 5.97 12.78 13.73
CA GLY A 111 6.31 11.36 13.80
C GLY A 111 7.80 11.15 14.03
N GLN A 112 8.14 10.16 14.84
CA GLN A 112 9.54 9.82 15.16
C GLN A 112 10.37 9.53 13.89
N TYR A 113 9.74 8.92 12.88
CA TYR A 113 10.39 8.56 11.63
C TYR A 113 10.00 9.50 10.47
N TYR A 114 9.52 10.72 10.75
CA TYR A 114 9.00 11.59 9.70
C TYR A 114 10.04 11.90 8.61
N GLU A 115 11.25 12.34 8.99
CA GLU A 115 12.30 12.71 8.03
C GLU A 115 12.72 11.50 7.18
N GLU A 116 12.94 10.36 7.83
CA GLU A 116 13.30 9.11 7.14
C GLU A 116 12.17 8.60 6.23
N CYS A 117 10.92 8.72 6.66
CA CYS A 117 9.75 8.34 5.88
C CYS A 117 9.63 9.16 4.59
N VAL A 118 9.89 10.48 4.65
CA VAL A 118 9.90 11.34 3.46
C VAL A 118 11.00 10.92 2.49
N ASP A 119 12.21 10.65 2.98
CA ASP A 119 13.33 10.19 2.15
C ASP A 119 13.01 8.89 1.40
N TYR A 120 12.48 7.87 2.10
CA TYR A 120 12.07 6.62 1.43
C TYR A 120 10.87 6.81 0.51
N LEU A 121 9.95 7.71 0.82
CA LEU A 121 8.79 8.00 -0.03
C LEU A 121 9.26 8.61 -1.36
N ASP A 122 10.18 9.57 -1.32
CA ASP A 122 10.74 10.20 -2.50
C ASP A 122 11.52 9.19 -3.36
N LYS A 123 12.40 8.40 -2.73
CA LYS A 123 13.11 7.29 -3.41
C LYS A 123 12.17 6.29 -4.04
N SER A 124 11.09 5.92 -3.35
CA SER A 124 10.09 4.98 -3.87
C SER A 124 9.32 5.57 -5.05
N ASN A 125 8.97 6.85 -5.00
CA ASN A 125 8.31 7.53 -6.12
C ASN A 125 9.20 7.57 -7.36
N GLU A 126 10.48 7.92 -7.20
CA GLU A 126 11.45 7.92 -8.29
C GLU A 126 11.62 6.51 -8.90
N ALA A 127 11.87 5.52 -8.05
CA ALA A 127 12.06 4.14 -8.50
C ALA A 127 10.80 3.56 -9.17
N PHE A 128 9.60 3.88 -8.67
CA PHE A 128 8.34 3.48 -9.29
C PHE A 128 8.17 4.04 -10.71
N LEU A 129 8.60 5.27 -10.95
CA LEU A 129 8.57 5.87 -12.30
C LEU A 129 9.53 5.18 -13.25
N THR A 130 10.74 4.86 -12.79
CA THR A 130 11.77 4.16 -13.56
C THR A 130 11.33 2.75 -13.94
N VAL A 131 10.87 1.94 -12.97
CA VAL A 131 10.37 0.58 -13.24
C VAL A 131 9.23 0.62 -14.26
N ARG A 132 8.28 1.54 -14.11
CA ARG A 132 7.19 1.70 -15.09
C ARG A 132 7.66 2.10 -16.48
N GLN A 133 8.74 2.86 -16.60
CA GLN A 133 9.31 3.20 -17.90
C GLN A 133 9.98 1.99 -18.53
N GLU A 134 10.71 1.20 -17.74
CA GLU A 134 11.38 -0.02 -18.19
C GLU A 134 10.37 -1.08 -18.64
N GLU A 135 9.34 -1.36 -17.84
CA GLU A 135 8.24 -2.27 -18.20
C GLU A 135 7.58 -1.85 -19.52
N ARG A 136 7.34 -0.54 -19.73
CA ARG A 136 6.78 -0.03 -20.99
C ARG A 136 7.73 -0.26 -22.16
N LYS A 137 9.04 -0.04 -21.98
CA LYS A 137 10.05 -0.28 -23.01
C LYS A 137 10.15 -1.77 -23.34
N GLU A 138 10.11 -2.63 -22.34
CA GLU A 138 10.14 -4.08 -22.52
C GLU A 138 8.91 -4.56 -23.29
N VAL A 139 7.71 -4.15 -22.88
CA VAL A 139 6.46 -4.46 -23.61
C VAL A 139 6.52 -3.95 -25.04
N HIS A 140 7.02 -2.73 -25.25
CA HIS A 140 7.20 -2.20 -26.60
C HIS A 140 8.16 -3.06 -27.43
N ASN A 141 9.33 -3.41 -26.89
CA ASN A 141 10.32 -4.25 -27.58
C ASN A 141 9.73 -5.62 -27.96
N ILE A 142 8.98 -6.25 -27.04
CA ILE A 142 8.27 -7.50 -27.29
C ILE A 142 7.29 -7.32 -28.47
N LEU A 143 6.42 -6.31 -28.41
CA LEU A 143 5.43 -6.03 -29.45
C LEU A 143 6.02 -5.65 -30.81
N THR A 144 7.25 -5.12 -30.84
CA THR A 144 7.97 -4.79 -32.08
C THR A 144 8.82 -5.95 -32.63
N THR A 145 8.91 -7.08 -31.93
CA THR A 145 9.66 -8.24 -32.39
C THR A 145 8.96 -8.88 -33.60
N ASN A 146 9.71 -9.57 -34.48
CA ASN A 146 9.27 -10.16 -35.76
C ASN A 146 8.23 -11.31 -35.63
N TYR A 147 7.10 -11.07 -34.98
CA TYR A 147 5.93 -11.94 -35.00
C TYR A 147 4.68 -11.10 -35.27
N ASP A 148 3.69 -11.69 -35.93
CA ASP A 148 2.38 -11.08 -36.12
C ASP A 148 1.45 -11.46 -34.97
N ILE A 149 0.74 -10.48 -34.43
CA ILE A 149 -0.38 -10.69 -33.51
C ILE A 149 -1.58 -11.17 -34.34
N ASP A 150 -2.11 -12.34 -33.97
CA ASP A 150 -3.37 -12.83 -34.48
C ASP A 150 -4.53 -11.98 -33.93
N CYS A 151 -5.25 -11.31 -34.82
CA CYS A 151 -6.38 -10.44 -34.50
C CYS A 151 -7.71 -11.19 -34.38
N GLY A 152 -7.70 -12.53 -34.48
CA GLY A 152 -8.89 -13.37 -34.42
C GLY A 152 -9.74 -13.35 -35.70
N PRO A 153 -10.92 -13.98 -35.67
CA PRO A 153 -11.69 -14.32 -36.88
C PRO A 153 -12.25 -13.11 -37.64
N SER A 154 -12.35 -11.93 -37.01
CA SER A 154 -12.80 -10.71 -37.67
C SER A 154 -11.75 -10.11 -38.60
N GLY A 155 -10.46 -10.41 -38.37
CA GLY A 155 -9.34 -9.81 -39.10
C GLY A 155 -9.24 -8.28 -38.99
N LYS A 156 -9.98 -7.66 -38.07
CA LYS A 156 -10.07 -6.21 -37.89
C LYS A 156 -9.90 -5.83 -36.42
N VAL A 157 -9.17 -4.76 -36.18
CA VAL A 157 -8.88 -4.23 -34.85
C VAL A 157 -9.36 -2.79 -34.77
N VAL A 158 -9.92 -2.39 -33.63
CA VAL A 158 -10.23 -0.97 -33.37
C VAL A 158 -8.92 -0.20 -33.33
N CYS A 159 -8.79 0.86 -34.14
CA CYS A 159 -7.56 1.64 -34.22
C CYS A 159 -7.23 2.24 -32.84
N PRO A 160 -6.05 1.94 -32.26
CA PRO A 160 -5.67 2.46 -30.95
C PRO A 160 -5.40 3.98 -30.96
N VAL A 161 -5.08 4.55 -32.12
CA VAL A 161 -4.79 5.99 -32.28
C VAL A 161 -6.04 6.85 -32.13
N CYS A 162 -7.12 6.54 -32.87
CA CYS A 162 -8.38 7.28 -32.79
C CYS A 162 -9.43 6.62 -31.89
N LYS A 163 -9.13 5.47 -31.29
CA LYS A 163 -10.03 4.70 -30.41
C LYS A 163 -11.39 4.40 -31.08
N GLY A 164 -11.37 4.02 -32.36
CA GLY A 164 -12.59 3.70 -33.11
C GLY A 164 -13.44 4.90 -33.55
N LYS A 165 -12.97 6.13 -33.35
CA LYS A 165 -13.74 7.34 -33.72
C LYS A 165 -13.49 7.84 -35.13
N ALA A 166 -12.55 7.25 -35.86
CA ALA A 166 -11.99 7.76 -37.13
C ALA A 166 -11.42 9.19 -37.09
N VAL A 167 -11.51 9.89 -35.95
CA VAL A 167 -10.99 11.24 -35.73
C VAL A 167 -10.21 11.30 -34.42
N ILE A 168 -9.11 12.04 -34.45
CA ILE A 168 -8.30 12.41 -33.28
C ILE A 168 -8.87 13.74 -32.76
N ILE A 169 -9.33 13.71 -31.50
CA ILE A 169 -9.91 14.87 -30.82
C ILE A 169 -8.89 15.37 -29.80
N THR A 170 -8.42 16.60 -29.97
CA THR A 170 -7.51 17.26 -29.01
C THR A 170 -8.26 18.37 -28.29
N LYS A 171 -8.35 18.26 -26.96
CA LYS A 171 -9.02 19.27 -26.12
C LYS A 171 -8.09 20.46 -25.91
N GLY A 172 -8.53 21.65 -26.27
CA GLY A 172 -7.80 22.91 -26.09
C GLY A 172 -8.56 23.91 -25.23
N ALA A 173 -7.84 24.89 -24.68
CA ALA A 173 -8.44 25.97 -23.87
C ALA A 173 -9.46 26.83 -24.65
N PHE A 174 -9.37 26.83 -25.98
CA PHE A 174 -10.24 27.59 -26.89
C PHE A 174 -11.24 26.70 -27.65
N GLY A 175 -11.39 25.43 -27.26
CA GLY A 175 -12.26 24.45 -27.92
C GLY A 175 -11.52 23.18 -28.34
N ASP A 176 -12.30 22.20 -28.80
CA ASP A 176 -11.80 20.92 -29.28
C ASP A 176 -11.37 21.04 -30.75
N SER A 177 -10.18 20.53 -31.07
CA SER A 177 -9.72 20.40 -32.46
C SER A 177 -9.92 18.97 -32.96
N TYR A 178 -10.42 18.82 -34.17
CA TYR A 178 -10.72 17.54 -34.80
C TYR A 178 -9.80 17.34 -36.00
N LYS A 179 -9.10 16.20 -36.03
CA LYS A 179 -8.30 15.78 -37.18
C LYS A 179 -8.72 14.39 -37.59
N ALA A 180 -8.83 14.12 -38.89
CA ALA A 180 -9.05 12.75 -39.36
C ALA A 180 -7.89 11.85 -38.89
N CYS A 181 -8.22 10.61 -38.53
CA CYS A 181 -7.20 9.63 -38.19
C CYS A 181 -6.41 9.27 -39.46
N PRO A 182 -5.07 9.42 -39.47
CA PRO A 182 -4.29 9.13 -40.66
C PRO A 182 -4.12 7.62 -40.91
N TYR A 183 -4.45 6.76 -39.96
CA TYR A 183 -4.15 5.32 -40.02
C TYR A 183 -5.39 4.45 -40.24
N SER A 184 -6.51 4.78 -39.60
CA SER A 184 -7.73 3.96 -39.63
C SER A 184 -8.58 4.20 -40.87
N ASP A 185 -9.52 3.31 -41.13
CA ASP A 185 -10.64 3.57 -42.03
C ASP A 185 -11.61 4.63 -41.47
N ASP A 186 -12.63 4.98 -42.26
CA ASP A 186 -13.68 5.95 -41.92
C ASP A 186 -14.53 5.54 -40.70
N HIS A 187 -14.39 4.31 -40.23
CA HIS A 187 -15.09 3.75 -39.08
C HIS A 187 -14.15 3.55 -37.89
N GLY A 188 -12.87 3.92 -38.01
CA GLY A 188 -11.89 3.83 -36.93
C GLY A 188 -11.29 2.43 -36.75
N TYR A 189 -11.32 1.57 -37.76
CA TYR A 189 -10.71 0.24 -37.73
C TYR A 189 -9.42 0.17 -38.55
N LEU A 190 -8.60 -0.83 -38.21
CA LEU A 190 -7.43 -1.29 -38.95
C LEU A 190 -7.63 -2.73 -39.37
N THR A 191 -7.11 -3.12 -40.53
CA THR A 191 -6.93 -4.55 -40.83
C THR A 191 -5.89 -5.15 -39.89
N CYS A 192 -5.87 -6.47 -39.75
CA CYS A 192 -4.88 -7.13 -38.90
C CYS A 192 -3.42 -6.86 -39.37
N GLU A 193 -3.21 -6.77 -40.68
CA GLU A 193 -1.90 -6.41 -41.25
C GLU A 193 -1.52 -4.97 -40.90
N GLU A 194 -2.43 -4.01 -41.07
CA GLU A 194 -2.21 -2.60 -40.72
C GLU A 194 -1.94 -2.44 -39.22
N TYR A 195 -2.66 -3.19 -38.38
CA TYR A 195 -2.44 -3.20 -36.95
C TYR A 195 -1.03 -3.70 -36.58
N ASN A 196 -0.57 -4.79 -37.19
CA ASN A 196 0.77 -5.32 -36.97
C ASN A 196 1.86 -4.35 -37.47
N LYS A 197 1.67 -3.72 -38.64
CA LYS A 197 2.55 -2.64 -39.13
C LYS A 197 2.56 -1.44 -38.18
N LEU A 198 1.41 -1.07 -37.62
CA LEU A 198 1.31 0.04 -36.67
C LEU A 198 2.11 -0.25 -35.39
N LEU A 199 2.05 -1.48 -34.87
CA LEU A 199 2.81 -1.88 -33.69
C LEU A 199 4.32 -1.82 -33.89
N ARG A 200 4.80 -2.11 -35.10
CA ARG A 200 6.22 -2.02 -35.50
C ARG A 200 6.67 -0.60 -35.87
N GLY A 201 5.75 0.35 -35.98
CA GLY A 201 6.05 1.70 -36.48
C GLY A 201 6.28 1.76 -37.99
N GLU A 202 5.80 0.76 -38.74
CA GLU A 202 5.95 0.63 -40.20
C GLU A 202 4.69 1.05 -40.97
N LEU A 203 3.59 1.38 -40.28
CA LEU A 203 2.35 1.80 -40.93
C LEU A 203 2.46 3.27 -41.37
N GLU A 204 2.50 3.47 -42.68
CA GLU A 204 2.47 4.81 -43.28
C GLU A 204 1.10 5.49 -43.12
N PRO A 205 1.06 6.82 -42.88
CA PRO A 205 -0.17 7.61 -42.95
C PRO A 205 -0.84 7.50 -44.32
N LYS A 206 -2.16 7.34 -44.33
CA LYS A 206 -2.98 7.32 -45.57
C LYS A 206 -3.24 8.71 -46.14
N ASN A 207 -3.11 9.76 -45.31
CA ASN A 207 -3.45 11.16 -45.59
C ASN A 207 -2.40 12.11 -45.04
#